data_AF-A0A094J0D7-F1
#
_entry.id   AF-A0A094J0D7-F1
#
_cell.length_a   1.000
_cell.length_b   1.000
_cell.length_c   1.000
_cell.angle_alpha   90.00
_cell.angle_beta   90.00
_cell.angle_gamma   90.00
#
_symmetry.space_group_name_H-M   'P 1'
#
loop_
_entity.id
_entity.type
_entity.pdbx_description
1 polymer ?
#
loop_
_entity_poly.entity_id
_entity_poly.type
_entity_poly.pdbx_seq_one_letter_code
_entity_poly.pdbx_strand_id
1 'polypeptide(L)'
;MVDGTVDKSFGCVPFEKHLKNKNIDDWILNQYQQSRGAELPGTVNPVVLESLFRQRSARWGPLAEQHVVKVEEIVRNFNQALLESLVPEDVLRAKIEARNLTFYNAGILQTINHYFADTLAKTREERVLNRLKKVGLEDGQYQTIDLAAITQAAHLSNEDQAVNDIHDILKAYYKVALKQYMDNVVLQVVERIYLGSNGPVREINPEYVGTLSDTELADIAAESYATSSTRTEIGYKLQRLDKALNLAETLPI
;
A
#
# COMPACT_ATOMS: atom_id res chain seq x y z
N MET A 1 -36.51 1.64 2.94
CA MET A 1 -35.92 1.12 4.20
C MET A 1 -34.49 0.70 3.91
N VAL A 2 -33.53 1.58 4.20
CA VAL A 2 -32.10 1.29 4.14
C VAL A 2 -31.64 1.27 5.58
N ASP A 3 -31.21 0.09 6.02
CA ASP A 3 -30.75 -0.22 7.37
C ASP A 3 -29.71 0.81 7.84
N GLY A 4 -29.92 1.36 9.03
CA GLY A 4 -29.02 2.32 9.70
C GLY A 4 -27.75 1.66 10.24
N THR A 5 -27.25 0.63 9.56
CA THR A 5 -25.97 0.03 9.89
C THR A 5 -24.87 1.03 9.56
N VAL A 6 -24.13 1.40 10.61
CA VAL A 6 -22.82 2.03 10.52
C VAL A 6 -22.06 1.36 9.38
N ASP A 7 -21.68 2.16 8.38
CA ASP A 7 -20.89 1.71 7.24
C ASP A 7 -19.71 0.88 7.75
N LYS A 8 -19.79 -0.44 7.53
CA LYS A 8 -18.85 -1.42 8.09
C LYS A 8 -17.43 -1.21 7.58
N SER A 9 -17.25 -0.42 6.53
CA SER A 9 -15.93 0.00 6.04
C SER A 9 -15.15 0.84 7.07
N PHE A 10 -15.83 1.49 8.03
CA PHE A 10 -15.19 2.18 9.17
C PHE A 10 -14.82 1.25 10.34
N GLY A 11 -15.24 -0.03 10.29
CA GLY A 11 -15.01 -1.04 11.33
C GLY A 11 -14.03 -2.15 10.95
N CYS A 12 -13.48 -2.15 9.74
CA CYS A 12 -12.62 -3.22 9.21
C CYS A 12 -11.15 -3.10 9.63
N VAL A 13 -10.85 -2.96 10.92
CA VAL A 13 -9.54 -3.36 11.48
C VAL A 13 -9.79 -3.86 12.90
N PRO A 14 -9.28 -5.03 13.33
CA PRO A 14 -9.51 -5.55 14.68
C PRO A 14 -8.87 -4.62 15.71
N PHE A 15 -9.62 -3.62 16.15
CA PHE A 15 -9.29 -2.75 17.26
C PHE A 15 -9.08 -3.66 18.48
N GLU A 16 -7.93 -3.55 19.12
CA GLU A 16 -7.53 -4.45 20.19
C GLU A 16 -8.63 -4.62 21.23
N LYS A 17 -8.70 -5.85 21.75
CA LYS A 17 -9.80 -6.47 22.51
C LYS A 17 -10.16 -5.77 23.86
N HIS A 18 -9.73 -4.54 24.10
CA HIS A 18 -9.87 -3.82 25.36
C HIS A 18 -10.70 -2.52 25.32
N LEU A 19 -11.26 -2.12 24.17
CA LEU A 19 -12.23 -1.01 24.11
C LEU A 19 -13.62 -1.52 23.72
N LYS A 20 -14.22 -2.34 24.58
CA LYS A 20 -15.66 -2.63 24.53
C LYS A 20 -16.41 -1.35 24.91
N ASN A 21 -17.17 -0.81 23.95
CA ASN A 21 -18.27 0.13 24.12
C ASN A 21 -17.96 1.46 24.84
N LYS A 22 -17.12 2.31 24.23
CA LYS A 22 -17.32 3.76 24.31
C LYS A 22 -17.59 4.26 22.89
N ASN A 23 -18.69 4.97 22.71
CA ASN A 23 -19.06 5.55 21.41
C ASN A 23 -17.90 6.43 20.91
N ILE A 24 -17.66 6.52 19.60
CA ILE A 24 -16.64 7.42 19.04
C ILE A 24 -16.86 8.86 19.54
N ASP A 25 -18.13 9.22 19.76
CA ASP A 25 -18.56 10.49 20.33
C ASP A 25 -18.10 10.64 21.78
N ASP A 26 -18.17 9.60 22.62
CA ASP A 26 -17.67 9.63 24.01
C ASP A 26 -16.16 9.80 24.07
N TRP A 27 -15.45 9.17 23.13
CA TRP A 27 -13.99 9.31 22.99
C TRP A 27 -13.61 10.72 22.55
N ILE A 28 -14.30 11.27 21.56
CA ILE A 28 -14.11 12.66 21.10
C ILE A 28 -14.44 13.65 22.23
N LEU A 29 -15.56 13.44 22.91
CA LEU A 29 -16.01 14.26 24.04
C LEU A 29 -14.97 14.27 25.16
N ASN A 30 -14.44 13.10 25.53
CA ASN A 30 -13.40 12.99 26.54
C ASN A 30 -12.13 13.75 26.15
N GLN A 31 -11.67 13.60 24.91
CA GLN A 31 -10.50 14.31 24.40
C GLN A 31 -10.73 15.81 24.26
N TYR A 32 -11.94 16.22 23.87
CA TYR A 32 -12.37 17.62 23.83
C TYR A 32 -12.34 18.25 25.23
N GLN A 33 -12.92 17.57 26.23
CA GLN A 33 -12.94 18.02 27.63
C GLN A 33 -11.54 18.12 28.25
N GLN A 34 -10.67 17.14 27.99
CA GLN A 34 -9.29 17.12 28.49
C GLN A 34 -8.41 18.19 27.84
N SER A 35 -8.76 18.65 26.64
CA SER A 35 -8.00 19.64 25.89
C SER A 35 -8.58 21.06 26.04
N ARG A 36 -9.52 21.27 26.97
CA ARG A 36 -10.06 22.58 27.31
C ARG A 36 -8.96 23.45 27.94
N GLY A 37 -8.36 24.29 27.10
CA GLY A 37 -7.40 25.33 27.47
C GLY A 37 -8.03 26.73 27.42
N ALA A 38 -7.28 27.71 26.92
CA ALA A 38 -7.72 29.11 26.78
C ALA A 38 -8.73 29.36 25.62
N GLU A 39 -9.36 28.31 25.11
CA GLU A 39 -10.31 28.37 23.98
C GLU A 39 -11.67 28.91 24.44
N LEU A 40 -12.37 29.59 23.52
CA LEU A 40 -13.71 30.11 23.82
C LEU A 40 -14.72 28.95 23.89
N PRO A 41 -15.68 28.96 24.84
CA PRO A 41 -16.73 27.94 24.89
C PRO A 41 -17.48 27.83 23.55
N GLY A 42 -17.50 26.62 22.97
CA GLY A 42 -18.13 26.36 21.67
C GLY A 42 -17.19 26.41 20.46
N THR A 43 -15.88 26.67 20.63
CA THR A 43 -14.89 26.52 19.55
C THR A 43 -14.22 25.13 19.58
N VAL A 44 -13.73 24.71 18.41
CA VAL A 44 -12.97 23.47 18.24
C VAL A 44 -11.48 23.78 18.24
N ASN A 45 -10.75 23.24 19.21
CA ASN A 45 -9.30 23.32 19.26
C ASN A 45 -8.66 22.44 18.16
N PRO A 46 -7.90 23.00 17.20
CA PRO A 46 -7.26 22.23 16.13
C PRO A 46 -6.27 21.16 16.61
N VAL A 47 -5.65 21.35 17.79
CA VAL A 47 -4.70 20.39 18.38
C VAL A 47 -5.40 19.07 18.75
N VAL A 48 -6.68 19.14 19.13
CA VAL A 48 -7.50 17.95 19.42
C VAL A 48 -7.67 17.12 18.16
N LEU A 49 -7.97 17.78 17.02
CA LEU A 49 -8.12 17.11 15.74
C LEU A 49 -6.83 16.40 15.31
N GLU A 50 -5.68 17.03 15.49
CA GLU A 50 -4.38 16.41 15.18
C GLU A 50 -4.12 15.18 16.04
N SER A 51 -4.32 15.28 17.36
CA SER A 51 -4.12 14.16 18.29
C SER A 51 -5.06 12.99 17.97
N LEU A 52 -6.36 13.26 17.76
CA LEU A 52 -7.35 12.25 17.40
C LEU A 52 -7.00 11.58 16.07
N PHE A 53 -6.53 12.36 15.08
CA PHE A 53 -6.10 11.84 13.80
C PHE A 53 -4.89 10.92 13.94
N ARG A 54 -3.83 11.34 14.65
CA ARG A 54 -2.64 10.53 14.91
C ARG A 54 -2.99 9.20 15.59
N GLN A 55 -3.87 9.24 16.59
CA GLN A 55 -4.34 8.01 17.26
C GLN A 55 -5.09 7.08 16.29
N ARG A 56 -5.90 7.64 15.38
CA ARG A 56 -6.66 6.86 14.38
C ARG A 56 -5.81 6.35 13.23
N SER A 57 -4.77 7.06 12.83
CA SER A 57 -3.87 6.69 11.74
C SER A 57 -2.67 5.86 12.20
N ALA A 58 -2.50 5.63 13.51
CA ALA A 58 -1.34 4.93 14.07
C ALA A 58 -1.07 3.54 13.45
N ARG A 59 -2.12 2.85 13.00
CA ARG A 59 -2.02 1.52 12.39
C ARG A 59 -1.64 1.53 10.92
N TRP A 60 -1.66 2.68 10.25
CA TRP A 60 -1.38 2.76 8.82
C TRP A 60 0.03 2.30 8.48
N GLY A 61 1.04 2.74 9.25
CA GLY A 61 2.44 2.32 9.09
C GLY A 61 2.61 0.80 9.14
N PRO A 62 2.23 0.14 10.25
CA PRO A 62 2.33 -1.33 10.37
C PRO A 62 1.56 -2.10 9.28
N LEU A 63 0.39 -1.61 8.84
CA LEU A 63 -0.37 -2.24 7.76
C LEU A 63 0.32 -2.10 6.40
N ALA A 64 0.89 -0.93 6.11
CA ALA A 64 1.64 -0.70 4.89
C ALA A 64 2.92 -1.54 4.87
N GLU A 65 3.65 -1.63 5.99
CA GLU A 65 4.83 -2.47 6.12
C GLU A 65 4.50 -3.94 5.83
N GLN A 66 3.44 -4.48 6.44
CA GLN A 66 2.96 -5.84 6.14
C GLN A 66 2.57 -6.03 4.68
N HIS A 67 1.98 -5.02 4.04
CA HIS A 67 1.65 -5.07 2.62
C HIS A 67 2.91 -5.09 1.75
N VAL A 68 3.89 -4.25 2.06
CA VAL A 68 5.17 -4.19 1.35
C VAL A 68 5.94 -5.50 1.47
N VAL A 69 5.99 -6.11 2.66
CA VAL A 69 6.60 -7.44 2.85
C VAL A 69 5.94 -8.50 1.96
N LYS A 70 4.61 -8.48 1.82
CA LYS A 70 3.91 -9.41 0.91
C LYS A 70 4.22 -9.14 -0.55
N VAL A 71 4.32 -7.87 -0.95
CA VAL A 71 4.70 -7.49 -2.32
C VAL A 71 6.12 -7.96 -2.62
N GLU A 72 7.06 -7.74 -1.72
CA GLU A 72 8.43 -8.24 -1.83
C GLU A 72 8.46 -9.76 -1.96
N GLU A 73 7.68 -10.48 -1.15
CA GLU A 73 7.58 -11.93 -1.21
C GLU A 73 7.08 -12.40 -2.60
N ILE A 74 6.04 -11.76 -3.13
CA ILE A 74 5.48 -12.07 -4.45
C ILE A 74 6.50 -11.81 -5.55
N VAL A 75 7.17 -10.65 -5.53
CA VAL A 75 8.16 -10.26 -6.54
C VAL A 75 9.36 -11.20 -6.51
N ARG A 76 9.85 -11.55 -5.32
CA ARG A 76 10.93 -12.52 -5.15
C ARG A 76 10.54 -13.90 -5.69
N ASN A 77 9.35 -14.39 -5.36
CA ASN A 77 8.85 -15.68 -5.86
C ASN A 77 8.69 -15.67 -7.39
N PHE A 78 8.20 -14.57 -7.96
CA PHE A 78 8.10 -14.38 -9.41
C PHE A 78 9.47 -14.44 -10.08
N ASN A 79 10.44 -13.67 -9.57
CA ASN A 79 11.79 -13.63 -10.11
C ASN A 79 12.49 -14.99 -10.01
N GLN A 80 12.33 -15.69 -8.89
CA GLN A 80 12.86 -17.04 -8.71
C GLN A 80 12.28 -18.00 -9.75
N ALA A 81 10.94 -18.04 -9.90
CA ALA A 81 10.28 -18.92 -10.88
C ALA A 81 10.69 -18.58 -12.33
N LEU A 82 10.85 -17.29 -12.64
CA LEU A 82 11.33 -16.84 -13.94
C LEU A 82 12.76 -17.32 -14.21
N LEU A 83 13.67 -17.15 -13.26
CA LEU A 83 15.06 -17.56 -13.40
C LEU A 83 15.21 -19.09 -13.44
N GLU A 84 14.41 -19.84 -12.67
CA GLU A 84 14.34 -21.30 -12.77
C GLU A 84 13.93 -21.77 -14.18
N SER A 85 13.04 -21.03 -14.84
CA SER A 85 12.59 -21.37 -16.20
C SER A 85 13.58 -20.98 -17.31
N LEU A 86 14.30 -19.87 -17.15
CA LEU A 86 15.18 -19.31 -18.19
C LEU A 86 16.64 -19.69 -18.03
N VAL A 87 17.10 -19.98 -16.82
CA VAL A 87 18.50 -20.25 -16.49
C VAL A 87 18.61 -21.66 -15.91
N PRO A 88 18.97 -22.68 -16.73
CA PRO A 88 19.08 -24.06 -16.26
C PRO A 88 20.23 -24.27 -15.25
N GLU A 89 21.25 -23.42 -15.30
CA GLU A 89 22.45 -23.54 -14.47
C GLU A 89 22.27 -22.89 -13.09
N ASP A 90 22.32 -23.71 -12.03
CA ASP A 90 22.05 -23.26 -10.66
C ASP A 90 23.07 -22.22 -10.15
N VAL A 91 24.34 -22.33 -10.56
CA VAL A 91 25.40 -21.40 -10.14
C VAL A 91 25.19 -20.01 -10.74
N LEU A 92 24.81 -19.96 -12.02
CA LEU A 92 24.48 -18.71 -12.71
C LEU A 92 23.22 -18.09 -12.11
N ARG A 93 22.20 -18.90 -11.82
CA ARG A 93 20.97 -18.47 -11.15
C ARG A 93 21.25 -17.78 -9.81
N ALA A 94 22.04 -18.42 -8.95
CA ALA A 94 22.37 -17.88 -7.62
C ALA A 94 23.13 -16.54 -7.69
N LYS A 95 24.04 -16.38 -8.66
CA LYS A 95 24.78 -15.12 -8.86
C LYS A 95 23.88 -13.98 -9.32
N ILE A 96 22.92 -14.27 -10.19
CA ILE A 96 21.93 -13.31 -10.68
C ILE A 96 20.98 -12.90 -9.54
N GLU A 97 20.51 -13.86 -8.73
CA GLU A 97 19.64 -13.59 -7.57
C GLU A 97 20.31 -12.71 -6.52
N ALA A 98 21.58 -12.98 -6.19
CA ALA A 98 22.34 -12.20 -5.21
C ALA A 98 22.45 -10.72 -5.61
N ARG A 99 22.54 -10.43 -6.92
CA ARG A 99 22.64 -9.06 -7.44
C ARG A 99 21.27 -8.37 -7.44
N ASN A 100 20.17 -9.09 -7.72
CA ASN A 100 18.81 -8.55 -7.62
C ASN A 100 18.46 -8.03 -6.21
N LEU A 101 19.04 -8.60 -5.15
CA LEU A 101 18.78 -8.20 -3.75
C LEU A 101 19.32 -6.80 -3.39
N THR A 102 20.30 -6.25 -4.11
CA THR A 102 20.84 -4.91 -3.80
C THR A 102 19.93 -3.76 -4.22
N PHE A 103 18.96 -4.01 -5.11
CA PHE A 103 18.15 -2.97 -5.75
C PHE A 103 16.88 -2.60 -4.99
N TYR A 104 16.46 -3.39 -4.00
CA TYR A 104 15.27 -3.14 -3.18
C TYR A 104 15.37 -1.87 -2.28
N ASN A 105 16.51 -1.17 -2.25
CA ASN A 105 16.84 -0.12 -1.27
C ASN A 105 16.81 1.33 -1.78
N ALA A 106 16.40 1.63 -3.02
CA ALA A 106 16.50 2.98 -3.59
C ALA A 106 15.14 3.60 -3.98
N GLY A 107 14.65 4.57 -3.19
CA GLY A 107 13.48 5.36 -3.57
C GLY A 107 13.37 6.73 -2.86
N ILE A 108 13.21 7.81 -3.64
CA ILE A 108 12.99 9.20 -3.15
C ILE A 108 11.53 9.62 -3.44
N LEU A 109 10.86 10.22 -2.45
CA LEU A 109 9.43 10.53 -2.39
C LEU A 109 9.09 12.01 -2.64
N GLN A 110 7.98 12.32 -3.33
CA GLN A 110 7.27 13.62 -3.31
C GLN A 110 5.75 13.46 -3.61
N THR A 111 4.88 14.36 -3.09
CA THR A 111 3.41 14.34 -3.33
C THR A 111 2.74 15.74 -3.27
N ILE A 112 1.60 15.93 -3.97
CA ILE A 112 0.74 17.14 -3.96
C ILE A 112 -0.73 16.70 -4.10
N ASN A 113 -1.68 17.15 -3.24
CA ASN A 113 -3.12 16.98 -3.51
C ASN A 113 -4.01 18.04 -2.82
N HIS A 114 -5.15 18.38 -3.44
CA HIS A 114 -6.07 19.51 -3.19
C HIS A 114 -7.52 19.09 -2.82
N TYR A 115 -7.80 17.80 -2.57
CA TYR A 115 -9.16 17.23 -2.42
C TYR A 115 -9.90 17.45 -1.07
N PHE A 116 -9.37 18.30 -0.20
CA PHE A 116 -9.86 18.45 1.18
C PHE A 116 -11.22 19.15 1.27
N ALA A 117 -11.41 20.24 0.52
CA ALA A 117 -12.59 21.10 0.66
C ALA A 117 -13.90 20.40 0.26
N ASP A 118 -13.88 19.63 -0.83
CA ASP A 118 -15.09 19.00 -1.39
C ASP A 118 -15.65 17.87 -0.52
N THR A 119 -14.78 17.16 0.19
CA THR A 119 -15.18 16.04 1.06
C THR A 119 -15.83 16.54 2.35
N LEU A 120 -15.41 17.71 2.86
CA LEU A 120 -15.95 18.32 4.06
C LEU A 120 -17.37 18.86 3.84
N ALA A 121 -17.62 19.51 2.69
CA ALA A 121 -18.93 20.07 2.36
C ALA A 121 -20.02 18.98 2.28
N LYS A 122 -19.77 17.89 1.55
CA LYS A 122 -20.71 16.76 1.40
C LYS A 122 -21.06 16.08 2.73
N THR A 123 -20.08 15.94 3.61
CA THR A 123 -20.28 15.28 4.92
C THR A 123 -21.21 16.10 5.83
N ARG A 124 -21.10 17.44 5.80
CA ARG A 124 -21.96 18.35 6.58
C ARG A 124 -23.42 18.31 6.11
N GLU A 125 -23.63 18.24 4.81
CA GLU A 125 -24.95 18.20 4.17
C GLU A 125 -25.76 16.95 4.57
N GLU A 126 -25.15 15.76 4.48
CA GLU A 126 -25.79 14.48 4.84
C GLU A 126 -26.34 14.45 6.27
N ARG A 127 -25.66 15.12 7.22
CA ARG A 127 -26.08 15.14 8.64
C ARG A 127 -27.26 16.07 8.89
N VAL A 128 -27.29 17.23 8.24
CA VAL A 128 -28.46 18.12 8.29
C VAL A 128 -29.69 17.37 7.80
N LEU A 129 -29.55 16.65 6.68
CA LEU A 129 -30.62 15.84 6.10
C LEU A 129 -31.14 14.78 7.07
N ASN A 130 -30.25 14.08 7.78
CA ASN A 130 -30.63 13.04 8.73
C ASN A 130 -31.31 13.59 10.00
N ARG A 131 -30.98 14.82 10.45
CA ARG A 131 -31.70 15.46 11.55
C ARG A 131 -33.10 15.85 11.15
N LEU A 132 -33.27 16.44 9.96
CA LEU A 132 -34.58 16.84 9.44
C LEU A 132 -35.52 15.65 9.28
N LYS A 133 -35.01 14.50 8.79
CA LYS A 133 -35.78 13.26 8.68
C LYS A 133 -36.31 12.73 10.02
N LYS A 134 -35.56 12.89 11.11
CA LYS A 134 -35.99 12.45 12.46
C LYS A 134 -37.18 13.25 13.01
N VAL A 135 -37.48 14.42 12.44
CA VAL A 135 -38.58 15.31 12.84
C VAL A 135 -39.82 15.10 11.95
N GLY A 136 -39.80 14.10 11.05
CA GLY A 136 -40.95 13.74 10.20
C GLY A 136 -40.98 14.44 8.84
N LEU A 137 -39.90 15.13 8.45
CA LEU A 137 -39.76 15.74 7.13
C LEU A 137 -39.26 14.70 6.12
N GLU A 138 -40.18 14.15 5.32
CA GLU A 138 -39.88 13.25 4.20
C GLU A 138 -40.07 13.94 2.85
N ASP A 139 -39.33 13.49 1.85
CA ASP A 139 -39.34 14.09 0.51
C ASP A 139 -40.70 13.84 -0.19
N GLY A 140 -41.35 14.90 -0.68
CA GLY A 140 -42.61 14.80 -1.44
C GLY A 140 -43.93 14.92 -0.66
N GLN A 141 -43.93 15.31 0.62
CA GLN A 141 -45.16 15.62 1.37
C GLN A 141 -45.26 17.10 1.77
N TYR A 142 -46.42 17.73 1.51
CA TYR A 142 -46.72 19.08 2.01
C TYR A 142 -47.23 18.98 3.46
N GLN A 143 -46.41 19.37 4.44
CA GLN A 143 -46.82 19.54 5.83
C GLN A 143 -46.66 21.00 6.25
N THR A 144 -47.53 21.47 7.14
CA THR A 144 -47.38 22.80 7.77
C THR A 144 -46.26 22.70 8.78
N ILE A 145 -45.16 23.41 8.53
CA ILE A 145 -43.98 23.34 9.39
C ILE A 145 -43.92 24.57 10.30
N ASP A 146 -43.82 24.33 11.60
CA ASP A 146 -43.40 25.36 12.56
C ASP A 146 -41.89 25.59 12.43
N LEU A 147 -41.50 26.78 11.96
CA LEU A 147 -40.10 27.17 11.84
C LEU A 147 -39.37 27.10 13.19
N ALA A 148 -40.06 27.43 14.30
CA ALA A 148 -39.45 27.39 15.63
C ALA A 148 -39.13 25.95 16.05
N ALA A 149 -40.00 24.99 15.71
CA ALA A 149 -39.77 23.56 15.95
C ALA A 149 -38.59 23.02 15.12
N ILE A 150 -38.42 23.46 13.85
CA ILE A 150 -37.22 23.13 13.06
C ILE A 150 -35.97 23.69 13.73
N THR A 151 -35.99 24.97 14.13
CA THR A 151 -34.81 25.63 14.71
C THR A 151 -34.40 24.96 16.02
N GLN A 152 -35.36 24.61 16.88
CA GLN A 152 -35.08 23.89 18.13
C GLN A 152 -34.55 22.47 17.88
N ALA A 153 -35.09 21.75 16.90
CA ALA A 153 -34.59 20.43 16.54
C ALA A 153 -33.21 20.46 15.87
N ALA A 154 -32.85 21.57 15.23
CA ALA A 154 -31.53 21.80 14.65
C ALA A 154 -30.51 22.33 15.67
N HIS A 155 -30.96 22.89 16.80
CA HIS A 155 -30.11 23.49 17.82
C HIS A 155 -29.51 22.41 18.73
N LEU A 156 -28.19 22.27 18.68
CA LEU A 156 -27.42 21.41 19.59
C LEU A 156 -26.83 22.24 20.73
N SER A 157 -26.47 21.60 21.85
CA SER A 157 -25.66 22.28 22.86
C SER A 157 -24.29 22.65 22.27
N ASN A 158 -23.62 23.68 22.80
CA ASN A 158 -22.28 24.07 22.30
C ASN A 158 -21.27 22.91 22.37
N GLU A 159 -21.41 22.03 23.37
CA GLU A 159 -20.55 20.85 23.53
C GLU A 159 -20.89 19.75 22.51
N ASP A 160 -22.17 19.44 22.32
CA ASP A 160 -22.60 18.47 21.30
C ASP A 160 -22.27 18.95 19.89
N GLN A 161 -22.39 20.26 19.64
CA GLN A 161 -22.00 20.89 18.39
C GLN A 161 -20.49 20.72 18.16
N ALA A 162 -19.66 21.02 19.16
CA ALA A 162 -18.21 20.85 19.07
C ALA A 162 -17.78 19.39 18.84
N VAL A 163 -18.40 18.43 19.53
CA VAL A 163 -18.16 16.99 19.31
C VAL A 163 -18.52 16.59 17.89
N ASN A 164 -19.68 17.03 17.39
CA ASN A 164 -20.13 16.75 16.03
C ASN A 164 -19.21 17.37 14.97
N ASP A 165 -18.74 18.60 15.20
CA ASP A 165 -17.81 19.29 14.30
C ASP A 165 -16.44 18.60 14.28
N ILE A 166 -15.92 18.21 15.44
CA ILE A 166 -14.67 17.42 15.53
C ILE A 166 -14.83 16.10 14.78
N HIS A 167 -15.93 15.39 15.01
CA HIS A 167 -16.21 14.13 14.35
C HIS A 167 -16.28 14.29 12.82
N ASP A 168 -16.95 15.33 12.31
CA ASP A 168 -17.05 15.59 10.87
C ASP A 168 -15.72 15.92 10.23
N ILE A 169 -14.96 16.83 10.84
CA ILE A 169 -13.67 17.23 10.33
C ILE A 169 -12.72 16.02 10.33
N LEU A 170 -12.70 15.26 11.44
CA LEU A 170 -11.88 14.06 11.55
C LEU A 170 -12.28 13.00 10.51
N LYS A 171 -13.58 12.74 10.33
CA LYS A 171 -14.09 11.77 9.35
C LYS A 171 -13.79 12.17 7.91
N ALA A 172 -14.05 13.42 7.55
CA ALA A 172 -13.80 13.94 6.21
C ALA A 172 -12.30 13.91 5.89
N TYR A 173 -11.47 14.40 6.81
CA TYR A 173 -10.02 14.39 6.64
C TYR A 173 -9.45 12.97 6.58
N TYR A 174 -9.88 12.08 7.48
CA TYR A 174 -9.44 10.68 7.50
C TYR A 174 -9.73 9.97 6.18
N LYS A 175 -10.91 10.17 5.57
CA LYS A 175 -11.24 9.58 4.27
C LYS A 175 -10.30 10.02 3.16
N VAL A 176 -9.95 11.32 3.10
CA VAL A 176 -9.03 11.85 2.08
C VAL A 176 -7.61 11.35 2.34
N ALA A 177 -7.14 11.49 3.58
CA ALA A 177 -5.80 11.10 3.97
C ALA A 177 -5.55 9.59 3.82
N LEU A 178 -6.55 8.74 4.10
CA LEU A 178 -6.45 7.29 3.92
C LEU A 178 -6.26 6.93 2.44
N LYS A 179 -7.05 7.53 1.53
CA LYS A 179 -6.91 7.30 0.09
C LYS A 179 -5.53 7.74 -0.40
N GLN A 180 -5.12 8.95 -0.03
CA GLN A 180 -3.81 9.47 -0.39
C GLN A 180 -2.67 8.58 0.15
N TYR A 181 -2.81 8.09 1.38
CA TYR A 181 -1.85 7.18 1.97
C TYR A 181 -1.76 5.86 1.19
N MET A 182 -2.89 5.22 0.89
CA MET A 182 -2.93 3.99 0.10
C MET A 182 -2.35 4.20 -1.30
N ASP A 183 -2.76 5.27 -1.99
CA ASP A 183 -2.24 5.61 -3.32
C ASP A 183 -0.74 5.84 -3.29
N ASN A 184 -0.21 6.51 -2.25
CA ASN A 184 1.22 6.70 -2.10
C ASN A 184 1.95 5.37 -1.86
N VAL A 185 1.42 4.47 -1.03
CA VAL A 185 2.01 3.15 -0.81
C VAL A 185 2.03 2.36 -2.12
N VAL A 186 0.91 2.32 -2.85
CA VAL A 186 0.85 1.60 -4.14
C VAL A 186 1.75 2.26 -5.19
N LEU A 187 1.61 3.55 -5.44
CA LEU A 187 2.31 4.21 -6.54
C LEU A 187 3.80 4.42 -6.23
N GLN A 188 4.13 4.91 -5.04
CA GLN A 188 5.51 5.30 -4.71
C GLN A 188 6.34 4.13 -4.20
N VAL A 189 5.73 3.14 -3.56
CA VAL A 189 6.47 1.97 -3.05
C VAL A 189 6.29 0.81 -4.03
N VAL A 190 5.08 0.31 -4.23
CA VAL A 190 4.87 -0.90 -5.04
C VAL A 190 5.22 -0.68 -6.52
N GLU A 191 4.51 0.21 -7.20
CA GLU A 191 4.68 0.44 -8.64
C GLU A 191 6.05 1.00 -8.98
N ARG A 192 6.56 1.94 -8.18
CA ARG A 192 7.81 2.62 -8.50
C ARG A 192 9.06 1.86 -8.05
N ILE A 193 9.08 1.31 -6.84
CA ILE A 193 10.28 0.62 -6.31
C ILE A 193 10.29 -0.83 -6.79
N TYR A 194 9.16 -1.55 -6.71
CA TYR A 194 9.14 -2.97 -7.06
C TYR A 194 8.89 -3.24 -8.54
N LEU A 195 7.95 -2.51 -9.16
CA LEU A 195 7.52 -2.75 -10.55
C LEU A 195 8.09 -1.74 -11.56
N GLY A 196 8.86 -0.76 -11.08
CA GLY A 196 9.39 0.34 -11.89
C GLY A 196 10.37 -0.12 -12.95
N SER A 197 10.82 0.82 -13.79
CA SER A 197 11.86 0.52 -14.81
C SER A 197 13.14 -0.02 -14.17
N ASN A 198 13.46 0.47 -12.97
CA ASN A 198 14.61 0.07 -12.16
C ASN A 198 14.15 -0.76 -10.95
N GLY A 199 13.00 -1.42 -11.09
CA GLY A 199 12.49 -2.31 -10.08
C GLY A 199 13.01 -3.73 -10.31
N PRO A 200 13.06 -4.56 -9.25
CA PRO A 200 13.54 -5.95 -9.28
C PRO A 200 12.87 -6.84 -10.34
N VAL A 201 11.68 -6.50 -10.83
CA VAL A 201 11.00 -7.25 -11.90
C VAL A 201 11.59 -6.96 -13.29
N ARG A 202 12.14 -5.75 -13.51
CA ARG A 202 12.62 -5.26 -14.82
C ARG A 202 14.11 -4.94 -14.85
N GLU A 203 14.80 -5.12 -13.73
CA GLU A 203 16.21 -4.78 -13.54
C GLU A 203 17.14 -5.52 -14.52
N ILE A 204 16.91 -6.82 -14.72
CA ILE A 204 17.66 -7.61 -15.69
C ILE A 204 17.05 -7.38 -17.06
N ASN A 205 17.61 -6.41 -17.77
CA ASN A 205 17.21 -6.06 -19.12
C ASN A 205 18.46 -5.93 -20.02
N PRO A 206 18.27 -5.90 -21.36
CA PRO A 206 19.39 -5.82 -22.29
C PRO A 206 20.29 -4.59 -22.10
N GLU A 207 19.72 -3.47 -21.63
CA GLU A 207 20.47 -2.24 -21.37
C GLU A 207 21.42 -2.45 -20.18
N TYR A 208 20.92 -3.00 -19.06
CA TYR A 208 21.73 -3.37 -17.91
C TYR A 208 22.85 -4.34 -18.29
N VAL A 209 22.53 -5.41 -19.02
CA VAL A 209 23.52 -6.40 -19.48
C VAL A 209 24.59 -5.73 -20.36
N GLY A 210 24.20 -4.78 -21.21
CA GLY A 210 25.13 -4.01 -22.04
C GLY A 210 26.05 -3.06 -21.28
N THR A 211 25.71 -2.70 -20.03
CA THR A 211 26.57 -1.87 -19.17
C THR A 211 27.62 -2.66 -18.39
N LEU A 212 27.52 -3.99 -18.35
CA LEU A 212 28.47 -4.84 -17.62
C LEU A 212 29.82 -4.90 -18.35
N SER A 213 30.90 -4.72 -17.59
CA SER A 213 32.25 -4.96 -18.11
C SER A 213 32.52 -6.44 -18.39
N ASP A 214 33.51 -6.74 -19.24
CA ASP A 214 33.93 -8.13 -19.52
C ASP A 214 34.28 -8.91 -18.23
N THR A 215 34.86 -8.24 -17.25
CA THR A 215 35.18 -8.82 -15.94
C THR A 215 33.91 -9.15 -15.14
N GLU A 216 32.92 -8.26 -15.13
CA GLU A 216 31.65 -8.53 -14.43
C GLU A 216 30.80 -9.58 -15.13
N LEU A 217 30.81 -9.60 -16.47
CA LEU A 217 30.17 -10.64 -17.26
C LEU A 217 30.84 -11.99 -17.02
N ALA A 218 32.17 -12.04 -16.96
CA ALA A 218 32.89 -13.24 -16.60
C ALA A 218 32.57 -13.70 -15.17
N ASP A 219 32.50 -12.77 -14.21
CA ASP A 219 32.13 -13.13 -12.84
C ASP A 219 30.72 -13.73 -12.76
N ILE A 220 29.78 -13.29 -13.60
CA ILE A 220 28.42 -13.83 -13.66
C ILE A 220 28.39 -15.17 -14.41
N ALA A 221 28.82 -15.16 -15.67
CA ALA A 221 28.53 -16.20 -16.65
C ALA A 221 29.76 -17.01 -17.11
N ALA A 222 30.97 -16.69 -16.63
CA ALA A 222 32.11 -17.54 -16.94
C ALA A 222 31.96 -18.89 -16.25
N GLU A 223 32.32 -19.90 -17.03
CA GLU A 223 32.33 -21.28 -16.59
C GLU A 223 33.47 -21.52 -15.61
N SER A 224 33.28 -22.48 -14.70
CA SER A 224 34.36 -22.89 -13.81
C SER A 224 35.52 -23.53 -14.58
N TYR A 225 36.74 -23.38 -14.06
CA TYR A 225 37.92 -24.05 -14.62
C TYR A 225 37.73 -25.56 -14.71
N ALA A 226 37.09 -26.17 -13.71
CA ALA A 226 36.79 -27.60 -13.70
C ALA A 226 35.88 -27.97 -14.88
N THR A 227 34.78 -27.22 -15.10
CA THR A 227 33.86 -27.44 -16.22
C THR A 227 34.57 -27.31 -17.57
N SER A 228 35.39 -26.26 -17.73
CA SER A 228 36.16 -26.00 -18.96
C SER A 228 37.19 -27.10 -19.23
N SER A 229 37.91 -27.54 -18.20
CA SER A 229 38.89 -28.62 -18.30
C SER A 229 38.24 -29.96 -18.67
N THR A 230 37.14 -30.32 -18.00
CA THR A 230 36.38 -31.54 -18.30
C THR A 230 35.81 -31.50 -19.72
N ARG A 231 35.27 -30.36 -20.17
CA ARG A 231 34.80 -30.21 -21.56
C ARG A 231 35.92 -30.46 -22.56
N THR A 232 37.10 -29.90 -22.30
CA THR A 232 38.28 -30.07 -23.15
C THR A 232 38.68 -31.55 -23.24
N GLU A 233 38.74 -32.24 -22.09
CA GLU A 233 39.06 -33.68 -22.04
C GLU A 233 38.03 -34.55 -22.79
N ILE A 234 36.74 -34.31 -22.56
CA ILE A 234 35.66 -35.03 -23.23
C ILE A 234 35.68 -34.76 -24.74
N GLY A 235 35.92 -33.51 -25.16
CA GLY A 235 36.05 -33.13 -26.57
C GLY A 235 37.16 -33.89 -27.27
N TYR A 236 38.33 -34.03 -26.63
CA TYR A 236 39.42 -34.86 -27.15
C TYR A 236 39.04 -36.34 -27.28
N LYS A 237 38.33 -36.91 -26.29
CA LYS A 237 37.85 -38.30 -26.36
C LYS A 237 36.85 -38.50 -27.50
N LEU A 238 35.92 -37.56 -27.67
CA LEU A 238 34.93 -37.58 -28.75
C LEU A 238 35.62 -37.58 -30.13
N GLN A 239 36.56 -36.67 -30.36
CA GLN A 239 37.31 -36.64 -31.63
C GLN A 239 38.08 -37.93 -31.92
N ARG A 240 38.65 -38.56 -30.88
CA ARG A 240 39.37 -39.83 -31.04
C ARG A 240 38.42 -40.97 -31.40
N LEU A 241 37.27 -41.04 -30.74
CA LEU A 241 36.25 -42.05 -31.00
C LEU A 241 35.66 -41.88 -32.40
N ASP A 242 35.39 -40.64 -32.81
CA ASP A 242 34.86 -40.32 -34.14
C ASP A 242 35.83 -40.72 -35.25
N LYS A 243 37.13 -40.45 -35.08
CA LYS A 243 38.17 -40.93 -36.01
C LYS A 243 38.21 -42.46 -36.09
N ALA A 244 38.10 -43.15 -34.95
CA ALA A 244 38.12 -44.61 -34.91
C ALA A 244 36.87 -45.21 -35.58
N LEU A 245 35.70 -44.60 -35.38
CA LEU A 245 34.45 -45.00 -36.04
C LEU A 245 34.57 -44.86 -37.56
N ASN A 246 35.00 -43.70 -38.05
CA ASN A 246 35.21 -43.45 -39.48
C ASN A 246 36.20 -44.44 -40.12
N LEU A 247 37.26 -44.82 -39.40
CA LEU A 247 38.20 -45.86 -39.83
C LEU A 247 37.56 -47.25 -39.90
N ALA A 248 36.72 -47.60 -38.92
CA ALA A 248 36.03 -48.88 -38.90
C ALA A 248 34.99 -49.00 -40.03
N GLU A 249 34.31 -47.90 -40.39
CA GLU A 249 33.32 -47.87 -41.48
C GLU A 249 33.93 -47.88 -42.89
N THR A 250 35.17 -47.42 -43.03
CA THR A 250 35.88 -47.32 -44.33
C THR A 250 36.71 -48.56 -44.68
N LEU A 251 36.87 -49.50 -43.74
CA LEU A 251 37.53 -50.77 -44.00
C LEU A 251 36.57 -51.74 -44.71
N PRO A 252 36.86 -52.19 -45.94
CA PRO A 252 36.05 -53.21 -46.59
C PRO A 252 36.24 -54.55 -45.87
N ILE A 253 35.11 -55.21 -45.57
CA ILE A 253 35.03 -56.56 -44.99
C ILE A 253 35.63 -57.58 -45.96
#